data_AF-A0A1D9P3K8-F1
#
_entry.id   AF-A0A1D9P3K8-F1
#
_cell.length_a   1.000
_cell.length_b   1.000
_cell.length_c   1.000
_cell.angle_alpha   90.00
_cell.angle_beta   90.00
_cell.angle_gamma   90.00
#
_symmetry.space_group_name_H-M   'P 1'
#
loop_
_entity.id
_entity.type
_entity.pdbx_description
1 polymer ?
#
loop_
_entity_poly.entity_id
_entity_poly.type
_entity_poly.pdbx_seq_one_letter_code
_entity_poly.pdbx_strand_id
1 'polypeptide(L)'
;MTFEALDVSLDENCFSDFIKRYHFNEEDKNEIIKLYRKVHPRVHAIFHHIVEEDENGGKVATVVASLGRAFDEYQNVLVRQQDIHGAYIVDCLGLELLSKAYDQIDVKIHEMTGLYAGGYIYAGSKEFPLEEIPAVMKKLGQKKIRYNEAYMLLPKKSVLFTTKLYDKKQESHSKCAECNAVNCSMRVEKYKASHVDNEAETKASPKEKGLIHLYTGEGKGKTTAAIGLSVRAAGAGKKVIFSQFMKGRDTSELNSFEILPNITVIRKEEDMGWFKKDDEESIALFTKAHNEILDKITDKVRTGKCDVLVLDEVTYPWNFGIIDKARLQDLIANKPENMEIVLTGRNADDFFVEHADYITRMEKVKHPFDAGIQGRLGIEF
;
A
#
# COMPACT_ATOMS: atom_id res chain seq x y z
N MET A 1 -13.22 -24.99 -33.96
CA MET A 1 -12.80 -24.28 -32.74
C MET A 1 -11.64 -25.03 -32.12
N THR A 2 -10.43 -24.51 -32.29
CA THR A 2 -9.20 -25.09 -31.76
C THR A 2 -8.87 -24.40 -30.44
N PHE A 3 -8.70 -25.21 -29.39
CA PHE A 3 -8.03 -24.77 -28.17
C PHE A 3 -6.56 -25.11 -28.34
N GLU A 4 -5.71 -24.15 -28.01
CA GLU A 4 -4.28 -24.33 -27.99
C GLU A 4 -3.84 -24.74 -26.60
N ALA A 5 -2.99 -25.75 -26.50
CA ALA A 5 -2.38 -26.16 -25.23
C ALA A 5 -1.27 -25.19 -24.84
N LEU A 6 -1.16 -24.91 -23.54
CA LEU A 6 -0.09 -24.11 -22.93
C LEU A 6 0.76 -25.01 -22.02
N ASP A 7 2.08 -24.89 -22.14
CA ASP A 7 3.07 -25.62 -21.34
C ASP A 7 3.51 -24.82 -20.11
N VAL A 8 2.67 -24.75 -19.08
CA VAL A 8 2.97 -23.95 -17.89
C VAL A 8 3.68 -24.77 -16.81
N SER A 9 4.81 -24.28 -16.32
CA SER A 9 5.56 -24.88 -15.21
C SER A 9 6.28 -23.83 -14.37
N LEU A 10 6.58 -24.19 -13.12
CA LEU A 10 7.42 -23.43 -12.19
C LEU A 10 8.75 -24.15 -12.00
N ASP A 11 9.86 -23.41 -12.06
CA ASP A 11 11.20 -23.92 -11.78
C ASP A 11 11.62 -23.71 -10.31
N GLU A 12 12.79 -24.20 -9.91
CA GLU A 12 13.28 -24.08 -8.53
C GLU A 12 13.48 -22.62 -8.08
N ASN A 13 13.86 -21.73 -9.01
CA ASN A 13 14.04 -20.31 -8.73
C ASN A 13 12.69 -19.63 -8.46
N CYS A 14 11.64 -20.06 -9.17
CA CYS A 14 10.27 -19.56 -8.99
C CYS A 14 9.74 -19.76 -7.57
N PHE A 15 10.14 -20.81 -6.84
CA PHE A 15 9.61 -21.05 -5.49
C PHE A 15 10.13 -20.05 -4.46
N SER A 16 11.38 -19.59 -4.57
CA SER A 16 11.92 -18.58 -3.67
C SER A 16 11.23 -17.22 -3.89
N ASP A 17 10.96 -16.87 -5.15
CA ASP A 17 10.21 -15.65 -5.49
C ASP A 17 8.74 -15.76 -5.11
N PHE A 18 8.16 -16.97 -5.24
CA PHE A 18 6.79 -17.26 -4.83
C PHE A 18 6.59 -17.05 -3.32
N ILE A 19 7.49 -17.58 -2.49
CA ILE A 19 7.45 -17.40 -1.02
C ILE A 19 7.44 -15.92 -0.67
N LYS A 20 8.34 -15.13 -1.26
CA LYS A 20 8.41 -13.69 -1.05
C LYS A 20 7.15 -12.97 -1.54
N ARG A 21 6.63 -13.33 -2.73
CA ARG A 21 5.49 -12.67 -3.37
C ARG A 21 4.19 -12.83 -2.59
N TYR A 22 3.97 -14.02 -2.04
CA TYR A 22 2.75 -14.35 -1.32
C TYR A 22 2.94 -14.33 0.21
N HIS A 23 4.09 -13.83 0.68
CA HIS A 23 4.44 -13.66 2.09
C HIS A 23 4.36 -14.96 2.92
N PHE A 24 4.76 -16.09 2.31
CA PHE A 24 4.95 -17.34 3.03
C PHE A 24 6.24 -17.31 3.85
N ASN A 25 6.33 -18.15 4.86
CA ASN A 25 7.56 -18.35 5.60
C ASN A 25 8.49 -19.31 4.84
N GLU A 26 9.80 -19.22 5.08
CA GLU A 26 10.75 -20.17 4.47
C GLU A 26 10.48 -21.63 4.87
N GLU A 27 9.86 -21.84 6.03
CA GLU A 27 9.44 -23.16 6.51
C GLU A 27 8.36 -23.80 5.61
N ASP A 28 7.54 -22.99 4.94
CA ASP A 28 6.46 -23.45 4.06
C ASP A 28 6.99 -24.01 2.72
N LYS A 29 8.26 -23.75 2.39
CA LYS A 29 8.87 -24.11 1.09
C LYS A 29 8.67 -25.57 0.71
N ASN A 30 8.90 -26.47 1.65
CA ASN A 30 8.77 -27.91 1.41
C ASN A 30 7.32 -28.31 1.15
N GLU A 31 6.38 -27.69 1.86
CA GLU A 31 4.95 -27.91 1.66
C GLU A 31 4.49 -27.37 0.31
N ILE A 32 4.91 -26.17 -0.07
CA ILE A 32 4.61 -25.54 -1.37
C ILE A 32 5.07 -26.46 -2.52
N ILE A 33 6.32 -26.93 -2.48
CA ILE A 33 6.87 -27.84 -3.50
C ILE A 33 6.08 -29.14 -3.56
N LYS A 34 5.73 -29.70 -2.39
CA LYS A 34 4.93 -30.93 -2.28
C LYS A 34 3.54 -30.76 -2.88
N LEU A 35 2.86 -29.65 -2.59
CA LEU A 35 1.54 -29.34 -3.12
C LEU A 35 1.59 -29.11 -4.64
N TYR A 36 2.57 -28.35 -5.12
CA TYR A 36 2.80 -28.14 -6.55
C TYR A 36 2.96 -29.47 -7.30
N ARG A 37 3.83 -30.37 -6.82
CA ARG A 37 4.05 -31.69 -7.44
C ARG A 37 2.79 -32.56 -7.49
N LYS A 38 1.84 -32.35 -6.58
CA LYS A 38 0.55 -33.07 -6.59
C LYS A 38 -0.45 -32.48 -7.59
N VAL A 39 -0.50 -31.15 -7.71
CA VAL A 39 -1.50 -30.45 -8.55
C VAL A 39 -1.05 -30.35 -10.00
N HIS A 40 0.22 -30.00 -10.24
CA HIS A 40 0.76 -29.69 -11.57
C HIS A 40 0.50 -30.76 -12.65
N PRO A 41 0.64 -32.09 -12.39
CA PRO A 41 0.38 -33.12 -13.40
C PRO A 41 -1.08 -33.18 -13.90
N ARG A 42 -2.01 -32.54 -13.18
CA ARG A 42 -3.44 -32.47 -13.52
C ARG A 42 -3.81 -31.13 -14.18
N VAL A 43 -2.86 -30.20 -14.27
CA VAL A 43 -3.07 -28.90 -14.91
C VAL A 43 -3.19 -29.11 -16.42
N HIS A 44 -4.27 -28.60 -16.97
CA HIS A 44 -4.56 -28.66 -18.41
C HIS A 44 -4.75 -27.24 -18.91
N ALA A 45 -3.63 -26.55 -19.05
CA ALA A 45 -3.62 -25.16 -19.46
C ALA A 45 -3.96 -25.05 -20.95
N ILE A 46 -5.00 -24.28 -21.26
CA ILE A 46 -5.52 -24.08 -22.61
C ILE A 46 -5.92 -22.64 -22.80
N PHE A 47 -5.89 -22.16 -24.04
CA PHE A 47 -6.55 -20.92 -24.42
C PHE A 47 -7.28 -21.03 -25.76
N HIS A 48 -8.21 -20.11 -25.96
CA HIS A 48 -8.92 -19.89 -27.20
C HIS A 48 -9.01 -18.39 -27.45
N HIS A 49 -8.96 -17.98 -28.72
CA HIS A 49 -9.03 -16.59 -29.09
C HIS A 49 -9.72 -16.38 -30.43
N ILE A 50 -10.14 -15.15 -30.67
CA ILE A 50 -10.58 -14.63 -31.96
C ILE A 50 -9.83 -13.32 -32.22
N VAL A 51 -9.54 -13.02 -33.49
CA VAL A 51 -8.90 -11.77 -33.91
C VAL A 51 -9.85 -11.04 -34.84
N GLU A 52 -10.05 -9.76 -34.58
CA GLU A 52 -10.97 -8.90 -35.33
C GLU A 52 -10.35 -7.52 -35.56
N GLU A 53 -10.90 -6.77 -36.49
CA GLU A 53 -10.53 -5.37 -36.73
C GLU A 53 -11.39 -4.44 -35.88
N ASP A 54 -10.78 -3.44 -35.25
CA ASP A 54 -11.44 -2.37 -34.52
C ASP A 54 -11.91 -1.25 -35.47
N GLU A 55 -12.68 -0.29 -34.93
CA GLU A 55 -13.25 0.82 -35.71
C GLU A 55 -12.20 1.71 -36.37
N ASN A 56 -10.93 1.66 -35.91
CA ASN A 56 -9.82 2.43 -36.45
C ASN A 56 -8.90 1.59 -37.36
N GLY A 57 -9.31 0.36 -37.70
CA GLY A 57 -8.54 -0.57 -38.53
C GLY A 57 -7.39 -1.28 -37.81
N GLY A 58 -7.28 -1.15 -36.49
CA GLY A 58 -6.35 -1.91 -35.66
C GLY A 58 -6.84 -3.33 -35.42
N LYS A 59 -5.95 -4.30 -35.19
CA LYS A 59 -6.37 -5.67 -34.87
C LYS A 59 -6.45 -5.88 -33.36
N VAL A 60 -7.51 -6.53 -32.90
CA VAL A 60 -7.74 -6.86 -31.49
C VAL A 60 -7.95 -8.36 -31.35
N ALA A 61 -7.21 -8.98 -30.42
CA ALA A 61 -7.44 -10.35 -30.00
C ALA A 61 -8.31 -10.38 -28.75
N THR A 62 -9.41 -11.12 -28.78
CA THR A 62 -10.18 -11.49 -27.59
C THR A 62 -9.76 -12.89 -27.17
N VAL A 63 -9.33 -13.06 -25.92
CA VAL A 63 -8.70 -14.29 -25.44
C VAL A 63 -9.40 -14.79 -24.18
N VAL A 64 -9.71 -16.09 -24.15
CA VAL A 64 -10.12 -16.81 -22.94
C VAL A 64 -9.15 -17.95 -22.66
N ALA A 65 -8.63 -18.03 -21.44
CA ALA A 65 -7.66 -19.04 -21.03
C ALA A 65 -8.04 -19.69 -19.70
N SER A 66 -7.59 -20.92 -19.47
CA SER A 66 -7.85 -21.67 -18.24
C SER A 66 -6.73 -22.65 -17.93
N LEU A 67 -6.43 -22.86 -16.64
CA LEU A 67 -5.56 -23.93 -16.15
C LEU A 67 -6.30 -25.27 -15.94
N GLY A 68 -7.61 -25.31 -16.20
CA GLY A 68 -8.44 -26.47 -15.92
C GLY A 68 -8.93 -26.54 -14.46
N ARG A 69 -9.51 -27.67 -14.08
CA ARG A 69 -10.17 -27.86 -12.77
C ARG A 69 -9.26 -28.32 -11.63
N ALA A 70 -7.99 -28.63 -11.93
CA ALA A 70 -7.08 -29.23 -10.96
C ALA A 70 -6.95 -28.40 -9.68
N PHE A 71 -6.83 -27.08 -9.80
CA PHE A 71 -6.74 -26.17 -8.66
C PHE A 71 -8.04 -26.16 -7.86
N ASP A 72 -9.19 -25.99 -8.53
CA ASP A 72 -10.51 -25.97 -7.88
C ASP A 72 -10.77 -27.27 -7.11
N GLU A 73 -10.52 -28.42 -7.73
CA GLU A 73 -10.74 -29.74 -7.15
C GLU A 73 -9.81 -29.99 -5.97
N TYR A 74 -8.52 -29.67 -6.12
CA TYR A 74 -7.55 -29.92 -5.06
C TYR A 74 -7.71 -28.97 -3.87
N GLN A 75 -8.01 -27.70 -4.12
CA GLN A 75 -8.36 -26.73 -3.09
C GLN A 75 -9.59 -27.20 -2.29
N ASN A 76 -10.64 -27.68 -2.97
CA ASN A 76 -11.83 -28.21 -2.29
C ASN A 76 -11.53 -29.46 -1.43
N VAL A 77 -10.59 -30.32 -1.84
CA VAL A 77 -10.14 -31.45 -1.01
C VAL A 77 -9.47 -30.96 0.28
N LEU A 78 -8.55 -29.99 0.18
CA LEU A 78 -7.83 -29.45 1.34
C LEU A 78 -8.78 -28.73 2.32
N VAL A 79 -9.71 -27.92 1.79
CA VAL A 79 -10.74 -27.27 2.62
C VAL A 79 -11.60 -28.30 3.37
N ARG A 80 -11.99 -29.41 2.72
CA ARG A 80 -12.74 -30.49 3.39
C ARG A 80 -11.92 -31.21 4.48
N GLN A 81 -10.61 -31.22 4.33
CA GLN A 81 -9.67 -31.75 5.33
C GLN A 81 -9.33 -30.72 6.42
N GLN A 82 -9.96 -29.54 6.42
CA GLN A 82 -9.67 -28.41 7.29
C GLN A 82 -8.24 -27.84 7.14
N ASP A 83 -7.55 -28.18 6.04
CA ASP A 83 -6.25 -27.63 5.69
C ASP A 83 -6.43 -26.33 4.89
N ILE A 84 -6.72 -25.25 5.61
CA ILE A 84 -6.93 -23.93 5.02
C ILE A 84 -5.61 -23.34 4.49
N HIS A 85 -4.49 -23.63 5.16
CA HIS A 85 -3.17 -23.14 4.76
C HIS A 85 -2.74 -23.74 3.41
N GLY A 86 -2.81 -25.06 3.27
CA GLY A 86 -2.55 -25.74 2.01
C GLY A 86 -3.53 -25.31 0.90
N ALA A 87 -4.80 -25.10 1.23
CA ALA A 87 -5.79 -24.60 0.27
C ALA A 87 -5.43 -23.20 -0.28
N TYR A 88 -4.89 -22.32 0.58
CA TYR A 88 -4.40 -21.01 0.18
C TYR A 88 -3.13 -21.11 -0.67
N ILE A 89 -2.16 -21.95 -0.29
CA ILE A 89 -0.96 -22.21 -1.10
C ILE A 89 -1.32 -22.67 -2.52
N VAL A 90 -2.26 -23.60 -2.64
CA VAL A 90 -2.72 -24.13 -3.94
C VAL A 90 -3.37 -23.02 -4.79
N ASP A 91 -4.13 -22.12 -4.15
CA ASP A 91 -4.73 -20.99 -4.86
C ASP A 91 -3.67 -20.05 -5.45
N CYS A 92 -2.65 -19.72 -4.65
CA CYS A 92 -1.52 -18.90 -5.05
C CYS A 92 -0.69 -19.56 -6.16
N LEU A 93 -0.43 -20.87 -6.08
CA LEU A 93 0.25 -21.63 -7.14
C LEU A 93 -0.50 -21.55 -8.47
N GLY A 94 -1.84 -21.56 -8.43
CA GLY A 94 -2.67 -21.38 -9.60
C GLY A 94 -2.53 -19.99 -10.23
N LEU A 95 -2.40 -18.94 -9.41
CA LEU A 95 -2.16 -17.58 -9.91
C LEU A 95 -0.78 -17.44 -10.56
N GLU A 96 0.23 -18.11 -10.00
CA GLU A 96 1.58 -18.11 -10.54
C GLU A 96 1.65 -18.82 -11.91
N LEU A 97 1.02 -19.99 -12.03
CA LEU A 97 0.95 -20.70 -13.31
C LEU A 97 0.11 -19.95 -14.35
N LEU A 98 -0.94 -19.24 -13.92
CA LEU A 98 -1.69 -18.36 -14.82
C LEU A 98 -0.82 -17.20 -15.30
N SER A 99 0.14 -16.74 -14.49
CA SER A 99 1.16 -15.79 -14.94
C SER A 99 1.98 -16.33 -16.10
N LYS A 100 2.48 -17.57 -15.97
CA LYS A 100 3.26 -18.23 -17.02
C LYS A 100 2.43 -18.50 -18.28
N ALA A 101 1.11 -18.69 -18.12
CA ALA A 101 0.20 -18.84 -19.23
C ALA A 101 0.16 -17.60 -20.13
N TYR A 102 0.19 -16.39 -19.56
CA TYR A 102 0.20 -15.14 -20.35
C TYR A 102 1.43 -15.04 -21.26
N ASP A 103 2.62 -15.33 -20.71
CA ASP A 103 3.88 -15.28 -21.48
C ASP A 103 3.80 -16.21 -22.71
N GLN A 104 3.15 -17.36 -22.58
CA GLN A 104 2.97 -18.30 -23.70
C GLN A 104 1.85 -17.93 -24.66
N ILE A 105 0.78 -17.33 -24.16
CA ILE A 105 -0.31 -16.82 -25.00
C ILE A 105 0.26 -15.75 -25.94
N ASP A 106 1.12 -14.85 -25.45
CA ASP A 106 1.77 -13.84 -26.29
C ASP A 106 2.62 -14.45 -27.40
N VAL A 107 3.43 -15.46 -27.06
CA VAL A 107 4.25 -16.19 -28.04
C VAL A 107 3.36 -16.84 -29.10
N LYS A 108 2.29 -17.53 -28.69
CA LYS A 108 1.40 -18.22 -29.63
C LYS A 108 0.56 -17.27 -30.48
N ILE A 109 0.09 -16.16 -29.92
CA ILE A 109 -0.60 -15.11 -30.71
C ILE A 109 0.35 -14.57 -31.77
N HIS A 110 1.62 -14.35 -31.43
CA HIS A 110 2.61 -13.91 -32.39
C HIS A 110 2.89 -14.93 -33.49
N GLU A 111 3.06 -16.20 -33.14
CA GLU A 111 3.23 -17.29 -34.10
C GLU A 111 2.04 -17.43 -35.05
N MET A 112 0.82 -17.20 -34.56
CA MET A 112 -0.41 -17.36 -35.36
C MET A 112 -0.76 -16.15 -36.22
N THR A 113 -0.44 -14.94 -35.75
CA THR A 113 -0.89 -13.69 -36.40
C THR A 113 0.23 -12.90 -37.06
N GLY A 114 1.49 -13.17 -36.71
CA GLY A 114 2.65 -12.34 -37.03
C GLY A 114 2.73 -11.03 -36.23
N LEU A 115 1.74 -10.73 -35.40
CA LEU A 115 1.63 -9.49 -34.63
C LEU A 115 1.94 -9.72 -33.15
N TYR A 116 2.30 -8.66 -32.44
CA TYR A 116 2.63 -8.70 -31.03
C TYR A 116 1.45 -8.21 -30.20
N ALA A 117 1.12 -8.96 -29.14
CA ALA A 117 0.13 -8.55 -28.16
C ALA A 117 0.58 -7.29 -27.41
N GLY A 118 -0.38 -6.39 -27.23
CA GLY A 118 -0.27 -5.17 -26.44
C GLY A 118 -0.87 -5.33 -25.04
N GLY A 119 -1.33 -4.20 -24.47
CA GLY A 119 -1.93 -4.15 -23.13
C GLY A 119 -3.17 -5.02 -23.02
N TYR A 120 -3.39 -5.56 -21.83
CA TYR A 120 -4.51 -6.46 -21.57
C TYR A 120 -5.63 -5.72 -20.87
N ILE A 121 -6.79 -5.69 -21.53
CA ILE A 121 -8.02 -5.19 -20.92
C ILE A 121 -8.77 -6.41 -20.39
N TYR A 122 -8.71 -6.60 -19.08
CA TYR A 122 -9.34 -7.73 -18.41
C TYR A 122 -10.84 -7.50 -18.18
N ALA A 123 -11.63 -8.58 -18.25
CA ALA A 123 -13.02 -8.55 -17.85
C ALA A 123 -13.17 -8.14 -16.37
N GLY A 124 -14.08 -7.21 -16.09
CA GLY A 124 -14.25 -6.52 -14.80
C GLY A 124 -13.49 -5.21 -14.68
N SER A 125 -12.70 -4.80 -15.68
CA SER A 125 -12.10 -3.46 -15.75
C SER A 125 -13.13 -2.40 -16.18
N LYS A 126 -12.78 -1.12 -16.05
CA LYS A 126 -13.64 0.00 -16.51
C LYS A 126 -13.94 -0.06 -18.01
N GLU A 127 -12.99 -0.58 -18.79
CA GLU A 127 -13.08 -0.68 -20.25
C GLU A 127 -13.71 -2.00 -20.72
N PHE A 128 -13.82 -2.99 -19.84
CA PHE A 128 -14.47 -4.27 -20.14
C PHE A 128 -15.30 -4.73 -18.93
N PRO A 129 -16.51 -4.16 -18.72
CA PRO A 129 -17.42 -4.51 -17.63
C PRO A 129 -17.84 -5.98 -17.62
N LEU A 130 -18.24 -6.49 -16.45
CA LEU A 130 -18.63 -7.91 -16.29
C LEU A 130 -19.88 -8.27 -17.11
N GLU A 131 -20.77 -7.31 -17.32
CA GLU A 131 -22.02 -7.46 -18.06
C GLU A 131 -21.78 -7.80 -19.54
N GLU A 132 -20.58 -7.56 -20.06
CA GLU A 132 -20.21 -7.88 -21.44
C GLU A 132 -19.76 -9.34 -21.61
N ILE A 133 -19.42 -10.05 -20.53
CA ILE A 133 -18.94 -11.43 -20.55
C ILE A 133 -19.86 -12.36 -21.37
N PRO A 134 -21.20 -12.35 -21.22
CA PRO A 134 -22.09 -13.20 -22.00
C PRO A 134 -21.97 -12.99 -23.52
N ALA A 135 -21.90 -11.74 -23.96
CA ALA A 135 -21.80 -11.39 -25.37
C ALA A 135 -20.44 -11.85 -25.94
N VAL A 136 -19.36 -11.56 -25.22
CA VAL A 136 -18.00 -11.94 -25.61
C VAL A 136 -17.81 -13.47 -25.61
N MET A 137 -18.32 -14.17 -24.61
CA MET A 137 -18.25 -15.64 -24.55
C MET A 137 -19.08 -16.30 -25.65
N LYS A 138 -20.24 -15.73 -26.01
CA LYS A 138 -21.02 -16.17 -27.18
C LYS A 138 -20.23 -15.99 -28.48
N LYS A 139 -19.52 -14.88 -28.62
CA LYS A 139 -18.67 -14.55 -29.78
C LYS A 139 -17.48 -15.50 -29.93
N LEU A 140 -16.79 -15.79 -28.82
CA LEU A 140 -15.74 -16.81 -28.76
C LEU A 140 -16.28 -18.21 -29.12
N GLY A 141 -17.56 -18.48 -28.88
CA GLY A 141 -18.26 -19.69 -29.30
C GLY A 141 -17.80 -20.99 -28.62
N GLN A 142 -16.85 -20.91 -27.68
CA GLN A 142 -16.31 -22.05 -26.95
C GLN A 142 -17.20 -22.44 -25.75
N LYS A 143 -17.16 -23.71 -25.33
CA LYS A 143 -18.01 -24.26 -24.24
C LYS A 143 -17.25 -24.88 -23.07
N LYS A 144 -15.91 -24.90 -23.13
CA LYS A 144 -15.04 -25.51 -22.10
C LYS A 144 -14.96 -24.63 -20.86
N ILE A 145 -14.81 -23.32 -21.07
CA ILE A 145 -14.78 -22.30 -20.02
C ILE A 145 -16.17 -21.68 -19.98
N ARG A 146 -16.80 -21.67 -18.80
CA ARG A 146 -18.16 -21.17 -18.58
C ARG A 146 -18.13 -20.03 -17.58
N TYR A 147 -19.28 -19.42 -17.32
CA TYR A 147 -19.47 -18.45 -16.24
C TYR A 147 -20.75 -18.77 -15.47
N ASN A 148 -20.84 -18.32 -14.21
CA ASN A 148 -22.05 -18.41 -13.40
C ASN A 148 -22.86 -17.09 -13.43
N GLU A 149 -23.93 -17.01 -12.65
CA GLU A 149 -24.80 -15.81 -12.57
C GLU A 149 -24.08 -14.55 -12.06
N ALA A 150 -22.98 -14.72 -11.31
CA ALA A 150 -22.11 -13.63 -10.85
C ALA A 150 -20.95 -13.35 -11.83
N TYR A 151 -21.04 -13.84 -13.07
CA TYR A 151 -20.03 -13.72 -14.12
C TYR A 151 -18.64 -14.32 -13.78
N MET A 152 -18.55 -15.15 -12.74
CA MET A 152 -17.30 -15.83 -12.38
C MET A 152 -17.00 -16.94 -13.38
N LEU A 153 -15.81 -16.91 -13.97
CA LEU A 153 -15.37 -17.93 -14.91
C LEU A 153 -15.12 -19.28 -14.21
N LEU A 154 -15.47 -20.36 -14.89
CA LEU A 154 -15.34 -21.75 -14.44
C LEU A 154 -14.64 -22.56 -15.53
N PRO A 155 -13.52 -23.26 -15.23
CA PRO A 155 -12.85 -23.40 -13.92
C PRO A 155 -12.36 -22.06 -13.32
N LYS A 156 -12.19 -21.96 -12.00
CA LYS A 156 -11.93 -20.67 -11.33
C LYS A 156 -10.59 -20.06 -11.73
N LYS A 157 -9.58 -20.88 -12.04
CA LYS A 157 -8.30 -20.43 -12.62
C LYS A 157 -8.43 -20.23 -14.13
N SER A 158 -9.35 -19.35 -14.51
CA SER A 158 -9.58 -18.91 -15.89
C SER A 158 -9.62 -17.39 -15.97
N VAL A 159 -9.32 -16.87 -17.15
CA VAL A 159 -9.27 -15.44 -17.42
C VAL A 159 -9.84 -15.13 -18.80
N LEU A 160 -10.45 -13.95 -18.91
CA LEU A 160 -10.95 -13.37 -20.14
C LEU A 160 -10.38 -11.95 -20.27
N PHE A 161 -9.78 -11.65 -21.42
CA PHE A 161 -9.23 -10.34 -21.71
C PHE A 161 -9.24 -10.04 -23.21
N THR A 162 -9.08 -8.77 -23.56
CA THR A 162 -8.79 -8.33 -24.92
C THR A 162 -7.42 -7.68 -24.98
N THR A 163 -6.76 -7.75 -26.13
CA THR A 163 -5.46 -7.11 -26.36
C THR A 163 -5.37 -6.57 -27.79
N LYS A 164 -4.87 -5.35 -27.94
CA LYS A 164 -4.54 -4.78 -29.25
C LYS A 164 -3.28 -5.43 -29.80
N LEU A 165 -3.26 -5.72 -31.09
CA LEU A 165 -2.13 -6.34 -31.78
C LEU A 165 -1.36 -5.31 -32.59
N TYR A 166 -0.03 -5.42 -32.59
CA TYR A 166 0.88 -4.45 -33.20
C TYR A 166 1.93 -5.13 -34.08
N ASP A 167 2.39 -4.47 -35.15
CA ASP A 167 3.44 -5.00 -36.03
C ASP A 167 4.81 -5.11 -35.35
N LYS A 168 5.06 -4.28 -34.34
CA LYS A 168 6.30 -4.28 -33.56
C LYS A 168 6.02 -4.73 -32.15
N LYS A 169 6.98 -5.46 -31.58
CA LYS A 169 6.95 -5.87 -30.17
C LYS A 169 6.82 -4.62 -29.32
N GLN A 170 5.72 -4.53 -28.58
CA GLN A 170 5.52 -3.47 -27.61
C GLN A 170 6.52 -3.68 -26.45
N GLU A 171 6.97 -2.58 -25.83
CA GLU A 171 7.79 -2.70 -24.62
C GLU A 171 7.01 -3.52 -23.60
N SER A 172 7.54 -4.72 -23.33
CA SER A 172 6.87 -5.81 -22.65
C SER A 172 5.85 -5.37 -21.60
N HIS A 173 4.61 -5.85 -21.73
CA HIS A 173 3.61 -5.81 -20.68
C HIS A 173 4.11 -6.63 -19.50
N SER A 174 4.78 -6.00 -18.54
CA SER A 174 4.74 -6.62 -17.22
C SER A 174 3.42 -6.23 -16.60
N LYS A 175 2.84 -7.18 -15.87
CA LYS A 175 1.81 -6.91 -14.86
C LYS A 175 2.14 -5.70 -13.98
N CYS A 176 3.44 -5.37 -13.83
CA CYS A 176 3.89 -4.22 -13.07
C CYS A 176 3.80 -2.90 -13.85
N ALA A 177 3.87 -2.88 -15.18
CA ALA A 177 3.84 -1.65 -15.98
C ALA A 177 2.51 -0.89 -15.81
N GLU A 178 1.40 -1.61 -15.65
CA GLU A 178 0.07 -1.04 -15.43
C GLU A 178 -0.38 -1.13 -13.95
N CYS A 179 0.48 -1.64 -13.06
CA CYS A 179 0.17 -1.78 -11.64
C CYS A 179 0.59 -0.52 -10.86
N ASN A 180 -0.39 0.14 -10.25
CA ASN A 180 -0.18 1.34 -9.43
C ASN A 180 0.68 1.10 -8.18
N ALA A 181 0.98 -0.15 -7.82
CA ALA A 181 1.90 -0.48 -6.74
C ALA A 181 3.37 -0.34 -7.20
N VAL A 182 3.80 0.90 -7.48
CA VAL A 182 5.16 1.23 -7.95
C VAL A 182 6.27 0.81 -6.98
N ASN A 183 5.96 0.73 -5.68
CA ASN A 183 6.88 0.29 -4.63
C ASN A 183 6.79 -1.22 -4.31
N CYS A 184 6.10 -2.01 -5.14
CA CYS A 184 6.02 -3.45 -4.96
C CYS A 184 7.43 -4.07 -4.97
N SER A 185 7.79 -4.80 -3.91
CA SER A 185 9.07 -5.51 -3.78
C SER A 185 9.32 -6.50 -4.92
N MET A 186 8.25 -6.96 -5.57
CA MET A 186 8.28 -7.88 -6.70
C MET A 186 8.25 -7.19 -8.07
N ARG A 187 8.27 -5.85 -8.14
CA ARG A 187 8.35 -5.10 -9.41
C ARG A 187 9.71 -5.36 -10.06
N VAL A 188 9.68 -5.82 -11.31
CA VAL A 188 10.90 -6.14 -12.09
C VAL A 188 11.72 -4.87 -12.33
N GLU A 189 13.05 -4.93 -12.17
CA GLU A 189 13.94 -3.76 -12.20
C GLU A 189 13.78 -2.86 -13.43
N LYS A 190 13.55 -3.44 -14.62
CA LYS A 190 13.34 -2.66 -15.84
C LYS A 190 12.12 -1.71 -15.74
N TYR A 191 11.10 -2.02 -14.92
CA TYR A 191 9.97 -1.14 -14.63
C TYR A 191 10.08 -0.39 -13.31
N LYS A 192 11.15 -0.59 -12.55
CA LYS A 192 11.56 0.39 -11.54
C LYS A 192 12.10 1.65 -12.23
N ALA A 193 12.72 1.48 -13.40
CA ALA A 193 13.26 2.57 -14.22
C ALA A 193 12.32 3.06 -15.35
N SER A 194 11.45 2.22 -15.93
CA SER A 194 10.59 2.63 -17.08
C SER A 194 9.29 3.35 -16.70
N HIS A 195 9.14 3.74 -15.43
CA HIS A 195 8.21 4.81 -15.01
C HIS A 195 8.99 6.08 -14.64
N VAL A 196 10.18 6.25 -15.20
CA VAL A 196 10.80 7.57 -15.33
C VAL A 196 10.14 8.23 -16.53
N ASP A 197 9.19 9.11 -16.21
CA ASP A 197 8.64 10.20 -17.00
C ASP A 197 9.11 10.26 -18.47
N ASN A 198 8.31 9.71 -19.40
CA ASN A 198 8.43 10.08 -20.80
C ASN A 198 7.79 11.47 -20.98
N GLU A 199 8.66 12.42 -21.31
CA GLU A 199 8.39 13.82 -21.61
C GLU A 199 7.25 13.98 -22.61
N ALA A 200 6.05 14.20 -22.10
CA ALA A 200 5.09 15.08 -22.75
C ALA A 200 5.44 16.51 -22.29
N GLU A 201 5.86 17.33 -23.23
CA GLU A 201 6.29 18.71 -23.03
C GLU A 201 5.35 19.49 -22.10
N THR A 202 5.96 20.15 -21.12
CA THR A 202 5.45 21.31 -20.36
C THR A 202 4.30 21.07 -19.38
N LYS A 203 4.62 20.38 -18.28
CA LYS A 203 4.49 20.88 -16.89
C LYS A 203 5.04 19.79 -15.96
N ALA A 204 6.11 20.09 -15.24
CA ALA A 204 6.65 19.21 -14.21
C ALA A 204 5.51 18.72 -13.31
N SER A 205 5.29 17.41 -13.27
CA SER A 205 4.54 16.78 -12.19
C SER A 205 5.33 17.08 -10.90
N PRO A 206 4.70 17.64 -9.85
CA PRO A 206 5.44 17.94 -8.63
C PRO A 206 5.92 16.63 -8.03
N LYS A 207 7.20 16.53 -7.67
CA LYS A 207 7.64 15.58 -6.64
C LYS A 207 6.62 15.64 -5.49
N GLU A 208 6.22 14.50 -4.92
CA GLU A 208 5.28 14.45 -3.78
C GLU A 208 5.86 15.23 -2.58
N LYS A 209 5.59 16.53 -2.55
CA LYS A 209 6.02 17.46 -1.51
C LYS A 209 5.29 17.07 -0.23
N GLY A 210 6.04 16.73 0.81
CA GLY A 210 5.48 16.55 2.15
C GLY A 210 5.03 17.91 2.69
N LEU A 211 3.92 17.93 3.41
CA LEU A 211 3.27 19.14 3.87
C LEU A 211 3.36 19.27 5.40
N ILE A 212 2.91 20.42 5.90
CA ILE A 212 2.92 20.73 7.32
C ILE A 212 1.48 20.92 7.79
N HIS A 213 1.06 20.09 8.74
CA HIS A 213 -0.26 20.10 9.37
C HIS A 213 -0.17 20.79 10.73
N LEU A 214 -1.03 21.77 10.97
CA LEU A 214 -1.21 22.41 12.26
C LEU A 214 -2.61 22.12 12.81
N TYR A 215 -2.68 21.34 13.89
CA TYR A 215 -3.92 21.07 14.63
C TYR A 215 -3.94 21.89 15.92
N THR A 216 -4.68 23.00 15.91
CA THR A 216 -4.72 23.98 17.00
C THR A 216 -6.15 24.28 17.50
N GLY A 217 -6.31 25.24 18.41
CA GLY A 217 -7.59 25.66 18.99
C GLY A 217 -7.94 25.02 20.33
N GLU A 218 -8.99 25.54 20.98
CA GLU A 218 -9.38 25.20 22.35
C GLU A 218 -10.16 23.87 22.47
N GLY A 219 -10.67 23.34 21.35
CA GLY A 219 -11.46 22.11 21.30
C GLY A 219 -10.62 20.84 21.47
N LYS A 220 -11.27 19.77 21.96
CA LYS A 220 -10.73 18.41 21.97
C LYS A 220 -10.63 17.90 20.53
N GLY A 221 -9.53 17.22 20.19
CA GLY A 221 -9.41 16.54 18.89
C GLY A 221 -8.02 16.62 18.25
N LYS A 222 -7.17 17.55 18.69
CA LYS A 222 -5.84 17.82 18.09
C LYS A 222 -4.92 16.59 18.11
N THR A 223 -4.60 16.09 19.29
CA THR A 223 -3.77 14.89 19.48
C THR A 223 -4.43 13.65 18.88
N THR A 224 -5.74 13.46 19.05
CA THR A 224 -6.43 12.27 18.48
C THR A 224 -6.43 12.28 16.95
N ALA A 225 -6.52 13.45 16.30
CA ALA A 225 -6.37 13.57 14.86
C ALA A 225 -4.94 13.23 14.41
N ALA A 226 -3.93 13.68 15.16
CA ALA A 226 -2.53 13.32 14.90
C ALA A 226 -2.29 11.81 15.04
N ILE A 227 -2.79 11.19 16.11
CA ILE A 227 -2.75 9.73 16.32
C ILE A 227 -3.42 8.99 15.16
N GLY A 228 -4.62 9.42 14.75
CA GLY A 228 -5.33 8.80 13.63
C GLY A 228 -4.56 8.88 12.31
N LEU A 229 -3.89 10.01 12.05
CA LEU A 229 -3.01 10.16 10.89
C LEU A 229 -1.78 9.24 10.98
N SER A 230 -1.17 9.13 12.17
CA SER A 230 -0.04 8.23 12.40
C SER A 230 -0.40 6.76 12.13
N VAL A 231 -1.56 6.31 12.60
CA VAL A 231 -2.05 4.94 12.32
C VAL A 231 -2.29 4.75 10.83
N ARG A 232 -2.90 5.74 10.15
CA ARG A 232 -3.11 5.69 8.69
C ARG A 232 -1.79 5.59 7.93
N ALA A 233 -0.80 6.42 8.28
CA ALA A 233 0.51 6.42 7.64
C ALA A 233 1.24 5.09 7.88
N ALA A 234 1.27 4.61 9.12
CA ALA A 234 1.86 3.33 9.47
C ALA A 234 1.21 2.15 8.73
N GLY A 235 -0.13 2.15 8.61
CA GLY A 235 -0.90 1.17 7.84
C GLY A 235 -0.62 1.20 6.33
N ALA A 236 -0.18 2.35 5.80
CA ALA A 236 0.30 2.49 4.42
C ALA A 236 1.80 2.15 4.27
N GLY A 237 2.45 1.61 5.30
CA GLY A 237 3.86 1.24 5.28
C GLY A 237 4.84 2.40 5.48
N LYS A 238 4.36 3.60 5.84
CA LYS A 238 5.19 4.78 6.11
C LYS A 238 5.77 4.73 7.53
N LYS A 239 7.00 5.20 7.70
CA LYS A 239 7.67 5.31 9.00
C LYS A 239 7.24 6.58 9.70
N VAL A 240 6.66 6.44 10.89
CA VAL A 240 6.16 7.55 11.69
C VAL A 240 7.04 7.73 12.91
N ILE A 241 7.44 8.97 13.18
CA ILE A 241 7.99 9.38 14.47
C ILE A 241 6.92 10.16 15.21
N PHE A 242 6.47 9.65 16.34
CA PHE A 242 5.48 10.30 17.19
C PHE A 242 6.15 10.85 18.43
N SER A 243 6.34 12.17 18.50
CA SER A 243 6.92 12.82 19.67
C SER A 243 5.87 13.49 20.53
N GLN A 244 6.01 13.34 21.85
CA GLN A 244 5.12 13.95 22.83
C GLN A 244 5.89 14.93 23.72
N PHE A 245 5.52 16.22 23.63
CA PHE A 245 6.02 17.28 24.50
C PHE A 245 5.09 17.45 25.70
N MET A 246 5.62 17.94 26.83
CA MET A 246 4.88 18.18 28.08
C MET A 246 4.18 16.94 28.70
N LYS A 247 4.43 15.74 28.18
CA LYS A 247 3.83 14.48 28.67
C LYS A 247 4.87 13.58 29.33
N GLY A 248 4.55 13.11 30.53
CA GLY A 248 5.36 12.15 31.29
C GLY A 248 4.56 10.97 31.86
N ARG A 249 3.24 10.93 31.67
CA ARG A 249 2.35 9.86 32.15
C ARG A 249 1.92 8.92 31.04
N ASP A 250 1.56 7.70 31.41
CA ASP A 250 1.01 6.73 30.48
C ASP A 250 -0.27 7.25 29.82
N THR A 251 -0.40 6.99 28.53
CA THR A 251 -1.55 7.33 27.70
C THR A 251 -1.89 6.14 26.81
N SER A 252 -3.19 5.89 26.59
CA SER A 252 -3.68 4.65 25.99
C SER A 252 -3.21 4.43 24.56
N GLU A 253 -2.87 5.49 23.83
CA GLU A 253 -2.31 5.37 22.48
C GLU A 253 -0.95 4.68 22.43
N LEU A 254 -0.17 4.71 23.53
CA LEU A 254 1.13 4.05 23.59
C LEU A 254 1.00 2.54 23.38
N ASN A 255 0.00 1.92 24.02
CA ASN A 255 -0.31 0.50 23.86
C ASN A 255 -0.63 0.15 22.38
N SER A 256 -1.25 1.08 21.65
CA SER A 256 -1.56 0.90 20.22
C SER A 256 -0.33 1.13 19.33
N PHE A 257 0.60 2.00 19.75
CA PHE A 257 1.83 2.25 19.00
C PHE A 257 2.85 1.12 19.17
N GLU A 258 2.90 0.45 20.33
CA GLU A 258 3.77 -0.71 20.55
C GLU A 258 3.51 -1.87 19.59
N ILE A 259 2.26 -2.08 19.18
CA ILE A 259 1.88 -3.13 18.23
C ILE A 259 2.10 -2.72 16.76
N LEU A 260 2.41 -1.45 16.48
CA LEU A 260 2.60 -0.92 15.13
C LEU A 260 4.10 -0.69 14.85
N PRO A 261 4.80 -1.62 14.16
CA PRO A 261 6.26 -1.59 14.05
C PRO A 261 6.82 -0.40 13.26
N ASN A 262 5.97 0.29 12.50
CA ASN A 262 6.34 1.47 11.73
C ASN A 262 6.24 2.79 12.54
N ILE A 263 5.76 2.75 13.80
CA ILE A 263 5.66 3.92 14.67
C ILE A 263 6.77 3.88 15.71
N THR A 264 7.59 4.92 15.75
CA THR A 264 8.58 5.14 16.80
C THR A 264 8.13 6.28 17.70
N VAL A 265 7.96 6.02 19.00
CA VAL A 265 7.58 7.06 19.97
C VAL A 265 8.83 7.71 20.57
N ILE A 266 8.89 9.03 20.63
CA ILE A 266 9.96 9.80 21.28
C ILE A 266 9.36 10.74 22.33
N ARG A 267 9.52 10.40 23.60
CA ARG A 267 9.03 11.20 24.72
C ARG A 267 9.93 11.06 25.94
N LYS A 268 9.64 11.84 26.97
CA LYS A 268 10.17 11.60 28.31
C LYS A 268 9.26 10.58 29.03
N GLU A 269 9.86 9.55 29.60
CA GLU A 269 9.15 8.47 30.32
C GLU A 269 8.90 8.82 31.80
N GLU A 270 9.63 9.78 32.34
CA GLU A 270 9.48 10.23 33.73
C GLU A 270 8.39 11.30 33.84
N ASP A 271 7.49 11.16 34.82
CA ASP A 271 6.54 12.23 35.19
C ASP A 271 7.31 13.38 35.84
N MET A 272 7.50 14.46 35.08
CA MET A 272 8.17 15.69 35.54
C MET A 272 7.23 16.59 36.38
N GLY A 273 5.98 16.18 36.62
CA GLY A 273 4.98 16.96 37.32
C GLY A 273 4.48 18.15 36.50
N TRP A 274 3.93 19.16 37.19
CA TRP A 274 3.42 20.37 36.55
C TRP A 274 4.54 21.37 36.32
N PHE A 275 4.62 21.90 35.10
CA PHE A 275 5.53 22.99 34.77
C PHE A 275 5.19 24.25 35.58
N LYS A 276 6.20 24.84 36.21
CA LYS A 276 6.09 26.09 36.97
C LYS A 276 6.94 27.16 36.29
N LYS A 277 6.27 28.17 35.74
CA LYS A 277 6.92 29.22 34.94
C LYS A 277 7.86 30.12 35.75
N ASP A 278 7.63 30.26 37.06
CA ASP A 278 8.42 31.14 37.93
C ASP A 278 9.44 30.38 38.79
N ASP A 279 9.74 29.13 38.42
CA ASP A 279 10.64 28.23 39.14
C ASP A 279 11.81 27.84 38.23
N GLU A 280 13.01 28.33 38.54
CA GLU A 280 14.21 28.14 37.72
C GLU A 280 14.59 26.65 37.58
N GLU A 281 14.37 25.84 38.61
CA GLU A 281 14.63 24.39 38.55
C GLU A 281 13.64 23.69 37.60
N SER A 282 12.37 24.09 37.66
CA SER A 282 11.33 23.59 36.75
C SER A 282 11.63 23.97 35.29
N ILE A 283 12.03 25.23 35.05
CA ILE A 283 12.44 25.70 33.72
C ILE A 283 13.62 24.89 33.20
N ALA A 284 14.68 24.73 34.00
CA ALA A 284 15.88 24.01 33.58
C ALA A 284 15.58 22.52 33.27
N LEU A 285 14.79 21.86 34.13
CA LEU A 285 14.40 20.46 33.95
C LEU A 285 13.60 20.26 32.66
N PHE A 286 12.56 21.05 32.45
CA PHE A 286 11.70 20.96 31.27
C PHE A 286 12.47 21.35 30.00
N THR A 287 13.32 22.38 30.06
CA THR A 287 14.14 22.80 28.91
C THR A 287 15.09 21.69 28.47
N LYS A 288 15.77 21.06 29.42
CA LYS A 288 16.65 19.94 29.15
C LYS A 288 15.89 18.78 28.49
N ALA A 289 14.75 18.38 29.07
CA ALA A 289 13.98 17.25 28.57
C ALA A 289 13.46 17.47 27.13
N HIS A 290 12.94 18.65 26.81
CA HIS A 290 12.45 18.93 25.46
C HIS A 290 13.57 19.08 24.42
N ASN A 291 14.74 19.60 24.82
CA ASN A 291 15.90 19.64 23.94
C ASN A 291 16.47 18.24 23.67
N GLU A 292 16.46 17.33 24.64
CA GLU A 292 16.83 15.92 24.44
C GLU A 292 15.86 15.20 23.48
N ILE A 293 14.56 15.51 23.57
CA ILE A 293 13.56 15.03 22.60
C ILE A 293 13.90 15.55 21.19
N LEU A 294 14.20 16.85 21.07
CA LEU A 294 14.57 17.47 19.80
C LEU A 294 15.86 16.88 19.21
N ASP A 295 16.87 16.58 20.03
CA ASP A 295 18.10 15.88 19.62
C ASP A 295 17.77 14.52 18.97
N LYS A 296 16.95 13.72 19.65
CA LYS A 296 16.54 12.40 19.17
C LYS A 296 15.75 12.48 17.86
N ILE A 297 14.85 13.46 17.74
CA ILE A 297 14.08 13.69 16.51
C ILE A 297 15.03 14.04 15.36
N THR A 298 15.91 15.03 15.55
CA THR A 298 16.82 15.50 14.50
C THR A 298 17.74 14.39 14.00
N ASP A 299 18.27 13.55 14.90
CA ASP A 299 19.11 12.41 14.49
C ASP A 299 18.32 11.37 13.66
N LYS A 300 17.09 11.07 14.05
CA LYS A 300 16.22 10.13 13.32
C LYS A 300 15.76 10.67 11.97
N VAL A 301 15.48 11.96 11.87
CA VAL A 301 15.13 12.62 10.61
C VAL A 301 16.35 12.61 9.67
N ARG A 302 17.54 12.97 10.16
CA ARG A 302 18.78 13.00 9.37
C ARG A 302 19.18 11.64 8.81
N THR A 303 18.88 10.55 9.54
CA THR A 303 19.17 9.18 9.07
C THR A 303 18.18 8.66 8.01
N GLY A 304 17.24 9.50 7.54
CA GLY A 304 16.37 9.19 6.39
C GLY A 304 15.29 8.15 6.68
N LYS A 305 14.90 7.99 7.95
CA LYS A 305 13.95 6.95 8.41
C LYS A 305 12.63 7.53 8.91
N CYS A 306 12.20 8.70 8.42
CA CYS A 306 10.96 9.35 8.83
C CYS A 306 10.20 9.83 7.60
N ASP A 307 8.99 9.30 7.39
CA ASP A 307 8.05 9.79 6.37
C ASP A 307 7.06 10.79 6.99
N VAL A 308 6.65 10.58 8.24
CA VAL A 308 5.72 11.45 8.98
C VAL A 308 6.26 11.73 10.38
N LEU A 309 6.50 13.01 10.69
CA LEU A 309 6.93 13.48 12.00
C LEU A 309 5.75 14.16 12.72
N VAL A 310 5.33 13.61 13.85
CA VAL A 310 4.35 14.26 14.73
C VAL A 310 5.06 14.89 15.93
N LEU A 311 4.83 16.18 16.12
CA LEU A 311 5.26 16.99 17.26
C LEU A 311 4.03 17.33 18.10
N ASP A 312 3.59 16.38 18.91
CA ASP A 312 2.39 16.51 19.75
C ASP A 312 2.64 17.46 20.92
N GLU A 313 1.79 18.47 21.05
CA GLU A 313 1.81 19.50 22.09
C GLU A 313 3.06 20.41 22.06
N VAL A 314 3.72 20.53 20.90
CA VAL A 314 4.94 21.34 20.69
C VAL A 314 4.74 22.84 20.88
N THR A 315 3.50 23.33 20.73
CA THR A 315 3.16 24.75 20.94
C THR A 315 3.41 25.21 22.38
N TYR A 316 3.25 24.34 23.38
CA TYR A 316 3.47 24.71 24.78
C TYR A 316 4.95 24.98 25.11
N PRO A 317 5.90 24.05 24.88
CA PRO A 317 7.29 24.34 25.18
C PRO A 317 7.83 25.52 24.37
N TRP A 318 7.34 25.72 23.14
CA TRP A 318 7.62 26.92 22.36
C TRP A 318 7.16 28.21 23.06
N ASN A 319 5.89 28.26 23.49
CA ASN A 319 5.29 29.42 24.14
C ASN A 319 5.90 29.70 25.52
N PHE A 320 6.33 28.66 26.23
CA PHE A 320 6.99 28.78 27.52
C PHE A 320 8.48 29.07 27.43
N GLY A 321 9.09 29.00 26.24
CA GLY A 321 10.52 29.25 26.05
C GLY A 321 11.42 28.15 26.61
N ILE A 322 10.90 26.93 26.72
CA ILE A 322 11.58 25.75 27.29
C ILE A 322 11.94 24.71 26.21
N ILE A 323 12.19 25.20 24.99
CA ILE A 323 12.73 24.42 23.88
C ILE A 323 13.59 25.36 23.04
N ASP A 324 14.66 24.84 22.47
CA ASP A 324 15.50 25.59 21.54
C ASP A 324 14.71 25.92 20.26
N LYS A 325 14.25 27.17 20.19
CA LYS A 325 13.44 27.67 19.09
C LYS A 325 14.20 27.63 17.76
N ALA A 326 15.47 28.03 17.74
CA ALA A 326 16.26 28.10 16.51
C ALA A 326 16.39 26.71 15.88
N ARG A 327 16.64 25.69 16.70
CA ARG A 327 16.72 24.30 16.25
C ARG A 327 15.38 23.75 15.75
N LEU A 328 14.28 24.08 16.43
CA LEU A 328 12.95 23.65 15.98
C LEU A 328 12.55 24.35 14.66
N GLN A 329 12.86 25.64 14.53
CA GLN A 329 12.62 26.39 13.30
C GLN A 329 13.40 25.80 12.14
N ASP A 330 14.69 25.48 12.34
CA ASP A 330 15.53 24.83 11.33
C ASP A 330 14.95 23.48 10.90
N LEU A 331 14.52 22.64 11.85
CA LEU A 331 13.89 21.35 11.55
C LEU A 331 12.62 21.50 10.68
N ILE A 332 11.79 22.50 10.96
CA ILE A 332 10.52 22.74 10.24
C ILE A 332 10.79 23.33 8.85
N ALA A 333 11.67 24.33 8.75
CA ALA A 333 11.97 25.03 7.51
C ALA A 333 12.80 24.17 6.54
N ASN A 334 13.73 23.37 7.06
CA ASN A 334 14.66 22.55 6.28
C ASN A 334 14.31 21.04 6.33
N LYS A 335 13.03 20.73 6.55
CA LYS A 335 12.55 19.34 6.53
C LYS A 335 12.86 18.66 5.18
N PRO A 336 13.05 17.34 5.13
CA PRO A 336 13.15 16.62 3.86
C PRO A 336 11.94 16.88 2.95
N GLU A 337 12.18 16.96 1.64
CA GLU A 337 11.19 17.40 0.63
C GLU A 337 9.87 16.62 0.73
N ASN A 338 9.94 15.30 0.97
CA ASN A 338 8.80 14.38 0.98
C ASN A 338 8.29 14.03 2.40
N MET A 339 8.85 14.63 3.45
CA MET A 339 8.45 14.33 4.83
C MET A 339 7.27 15.20 5.26
N GLU A 340 6.23 14.58 5.81
CA GLU A 340 5.09 15.26 6.44
C GLU A 340 5.46 15.68 7.89
N ILE A 341 5.02 16.86 8.32
CA ILE A 341 5.11 17.29 9.72
C ILE A 341 3.72 17.57 10.26
N VAL A 342 3.41 17.09 11.46
CA VAL A 342 2.18 17.42 12.19
C VAL A 342 2.52 18.10 13.50
N LEU A 343 2.02 19.31 13.69
CA LEU A 343 2.16 20.13 14.87
C LEU A 343 0.83 20.16 15.61
N THR A 344 0.84 19.95 16.93
CA THR A 344 -0.39 20.07 17.73
C THR A 344 -0.23 21.01 18.92
N GLY A 345 -1.37 21.54 19.35
CA GLY A 345 -1.55 22.21 20.63
C GLY A 345 -2.19 23.59 20.52
N ARG A 346 -2.36 24.26 21.66
CA ARG A 346 -3.11 25.53 21.75
C ARG A 346 -2.21 26.72 21.50
N ASN A 347 -2.81 27.85 21.12
CA ASN A 347 -2.10 29.12 20.94
C ASN A 347 -0.85 28.97 20.05
N ALA A 348 -1.03 28.42 18.86
CA ALA A 348 0.07 28.27 17.91
C ALA A 348 0.63 29.65 17.52
N ASP A 349 1.95 29.79 17.63
CA ASP A 349 2.71 30.97 17.22
C ASP A 349 2.59 31.23 15.72
N ASP A 350 2.73 32.48 15.31
CA ASP A 350 2.67 32.90 13.90
C ASP A 350 3.68 32.13 13.05
N PHE A 351 4.85 31.79 13.61
CA PHE A 351 5.83 30.94 12.92
C PHE A 351 5.22 29.61 12.45
N PHE A 352 4.46 28.92 13.31
CA PHE A 352 3.83 27.65 12.92
C PHE A 352 2.70 27.84 11.92
N VAL A 353 1.96 28.95 12.03
CA VAL A 353 0.86 29.29 11.11
C VAL A 353 1.40 29.59 9.71
N GLU A 354 2.47 30.37 9.63
CA GLU A 354 3.11 30.76 8.36
C GLU A 354 3.74 29.57 7.62
N HIS A 355 4.24 28.57 8.35
CA HIS A 355 4.88 27.39 7.76
C HIS A 355 3.93 26.22 7.52
N ALA A 356 2.69 26.28 8.02
CA ALA A 356 1.73 25.20 7.85
C ALA A 356 1.02 25.28 6.49
N ASP A 357 0.97 24.15 5.77
CA ASP A 357 0.15 24.00 4.56
C ASP A 357 -1.31 23.69 4.90
N TYR A 358 -1.55 22.99 6.02
CA TYR A 358 -2.89 22.72 6.55
C TYR A 358 -3.05 23.30 7.95
N ILE A 359 -4.15 24.02 8.18
CA ILE A 359 -4.49 24.51 9.52
C ILE A 359 -5.92 24.08 9.85
N THR A 360 -6.03 23.24 10.88
CA THR A 360 -7.31 22.87 11.47
C THR A 360 -7.42 23.47 12.87
N ARG A 361 -8.40 24.36 13.06
CA ARG A 361 -8.74 24.92 14.38
C ARG A 361 -9.91 24.15 14.97
N MET A 362 -9.62 23.34 15.99
CA MET A 362 -10.61 22.65 16.80
C MET A 362 -11.27 23.66 17.74
N GLU A 363 -12.54 23.97 17.54
CA GLU A 363 -13.31 24.88 18.39
C GLU A 363 -14.04 24.11 19.50
N LYS A 364 -14.02 24.63 20.74
CA LYS A 364 -14.75 24.05 21.88
C LYS A 364 -16.22 24.48 21.85
N VAL A 365 -17.01 23.93 20.93
CA VAL A 365 -18.46 24.20 20.86
C VAL A 365 -19.20 23.67 22.10
N LYS A 366 -18.81 22.48 22.58
CA LYS A 366 -19.30 21.89 23.83
C LYS A 366 -18.26 20.91 24.36
N HIS A 367 -18.04 20.86 25.67
CA HIS A 367 -17.15 19.88 26.28
C HIS A 367 -17.75 19.29 27.57
N PRO A 368 -17.65 17.95 27.81
CA PRO A 368 -18.18 17.32 29.03
C PRO A 368 -17.62 17.91 30.33
N PHE A 369 -16.38 18.40 30.30
CA PHE A 369 -15.76 19.11 31.42
C PHE A 369 -16.56 20.34 31.88
N ASP A 370 -17.23 21.03 30.95
CA ASP A 370 -18.09 22.19 31.30
C ASP A 370 -19.31 21.77 32.14
N ALA A 371 -19.65 20.47 32.13
CA ALA A 371 -20.66 19.85 32.99
C ALA A 371 -20.06 19.12 34.21
N GLY A 372 -18.77 19.35 34.52
CA GLY A 372 -18.07 18.75 35.66
C GLY A 372 -17.57 17.32 35.46
N ILE A 373 -17.73 16.75 34.25
CA ILE A 373 -17.28 15.39 33.94
C ILE A 373 -15.76 15.38 33.75
N GLN A 374 -15.06 14.59 34.56
CA GLN A 374 -13.60 14.41 34.50
C GLN A 374 -13.19 13.53 33.31
N GLY A 375 -11.89 13.52 33.00
CA GLY A 375 -11.34 12.66 31.94
C GLY A 375 -11.55 11.17 32.21
N ARG A 376 -11.83 10.41 31.16
CA ARG A 376 -12.12 8.97 31.21
C ARG A 376 -11.09 8.20 30.39
N LEU A 377 -10.69 7.05 30.91
CA LEU A 377 -9.79 6.11 30.26
C LEU A 377 -10.38 5.66 28.91
N GLY A 378 -9.54 5.66 27.88
CA GLY A 378 -9.91 5.28 26.51
C GLY A 378 -10.63 6.38 25.72
N ILE A 379 -10.93 7.53 26.35
CA ILE A 379 -11.63 8.65 25.68
C ILE A 379 -10.84 9.95 25.75
N GLU A 380 -10.37 10.35 26.94
CA GLU A 380 -9.55 11.54 27.16
C GLU A 380 -8.06 11.23 27.34
N PHE A 381 -7.72 10.04 27.86
CA PHE A 381 -6.35 9.53 28.03
C PHE A 381 -6.30 8.00 27.95
#